data_AF-A0A529SG35-F1
#
_entry.id   AF-A0A529SG35-F1
#
_cell.length_a   1.000
_cell.length_b   1.000
_cell.length_c   1.000
_cell.angle_alpha   90.00
_cell.angle_beta   90.00
_cell.angle_gamma   90.00
#
_symmetry.space_group_name_H-M   'P 1'
#
loop_
_entity.id
_entity.type
_entity.pdbx_description
1 polymer ?
#
loop_
_entity_poly.entity_id
_entity_poly.type
_entity_poly.pdbx_seq_one_letter_code
_entity_poly.pdbx_strand_id
1 'polypeptide(L)'
;IEKRPKLAAFLDRRINRGRHIRTDSFTGFAMLWFIGGLRRWRRRLLRHKVETEHLERWYGLALGHARQDYALATEILNCRRLIKGYSDTHARAQSKFDCVLSALPMLKDRDDAADWLRRLREAALK
;
A
#
# COMPACT_ATOMS: atom_id res chain seq x y z
N ILE A 1 5.72 -16.88 -5.22
CA ILE A 1 5.46 -16.40 -6.59
C ILE A 1 6.72 -15.75 -7.15
N GLU A 2 7.43 -14.90 -6.40
CA GLU A 2 8.79 -14.39 -6.77
C GLU A 2 9.80 -15.49 -7.10
N LYS A 3 9.76 -16.64 -6.41
CA LYS A 3 10.64 -17.79 -6.69
C LYS A 3 10.30 -18.58 -7.97
N ARG A 4 9.20 -18.28 -8.67
CA ARG A 4 8.75 -19.00 -9.89
C ARG A 4 8.05 -18.04 -10.88
N PRO A 5 8.81 -17.24 -11.65
CA PRO A 5 8.27 -16.18 -12.52
C PRO A 5 7.35 -16.72 -13.63
N LYS A 6 7.61 -17.92 -14.16
CA LYS A 6 6.75 -18.55 -15.18
C LYS A 6 5.34 -18.87 -14.67
N LEU A 7 5.21 -19.30 -13.42
CA LEU A 7 3.91 -19.56 -12.79
C LEU A 7 3.16 -18.25 -12.49
N ALA A 8 3.89 -17.20 -12.11
CA ALA A 8 3.32 -15.86 -11.93
C ALA A 8 2.70 -15.35 -13.23
N ALA A 9 3.46 -15.37 -14.34
CA ALA A 9 3.01 -14.91 -15.65
C ALA A 9 1.82 -15.74 -16.18
N PHE A 10 1.81 -17.05 -15.94
CA PHE A 10 0.68 -17.91 -16.32
C PHE A 10 -0.61 -17.56 -15.55
N LEU A 11 -0.51 -17.40 -14.23
CA LEU A 11 -1.64 -17.00 -13.38
C LEU A 11 -2.15 -15.60 -13.74
N ASP A 12 -1.23 -14.66 -13.96
CA ASP A 12 -1.53 -13.29 -14.33
C ASP A 12 -2.33 -13.24 -15.65
N ARG A 13 -1.87 -13.95 -16.68
CA ARG A 13 -2.56 -14.02 -17.98
C ARG A 13 -3.97 -14.62 -17.90
N ARG A 14 -4.23 -15.50 -16.93
CA ARG A 14 -5.52 -16.20 -16.75
C ARG A 14 -6.48 -15.47 -15.81
N ILE A 15 -5.97 -14.75 -14.81
CA ILE A 15 -6.77 -14.15 -13.72
C ILE A 15 -6.92 -12.64 -13.90
N ASN A 16 -5.93 -11.96 -14.49
CA ASN A 16 -5.89 -10.50 -14.58
C ASN A 16 -6.72 -9.92 -15.75
N ARG A 17 -7.57 -10.74 -16.38
CA ARG A 17 -8.58 -10.23 -17.33
C ARG A 17 -9.87 -9.94 -16.56
N GLY A 18 -10.45 -8.76 -16.78
CA GLY A 18 -11.79 -8.43 -16.32
C GLY A 18 -12.78 -9.51 -16.80
N ARG A 19 -13.47 -10.16 -15.86
CA ARG A 19 -14.53 -11.13 -16.16
C ARG A 19 -15.85 -10.51 -15.80
N HIS A 20 -16.76 -10.46 -16.75
CA HIS A 20 -18.17 -10.20 -16.48
C HIS A 20 -18.78 -11.50 -15.95
N ILE A 21 -19.18 -11.49 -14.68
CA ILE A 21 -19.79 -12.63 -14.02
C ILE A 21 -21.27 -12.31 -13.84
N ARG A 22 -22.13 -13.17 -14.37
CA ARG A 22 -23.57 -13.13 -14.13
C ARG A 22 -23.86 -13.60 -12.70
N THR A 23 -24.09 -12.63 -11.82
CA THR A 23 -24.38 -12.85 -10.39
C THR A 23 -25.77 -13.42 -10.13
N ASP A 24 -26.65 -13.39 -11.13
CA ASP A 24 -28.01 -13.93 -11.12
C ASP A 24 -28.08 -15.45 -11.36
N SER A 25 -26.94 -16.09 -11.60
CA SER A 25 -26.84 -17.55 -11.78
C SER A 25 -26.31 -18.26 -10.54
N PHE A 26 -26.77 -19.49 -10.29
CA PHE A 26 -26.29 -20.33 -9.19
C PHE A 26 -24.78 -20.54 -9.24
N THR A 27 -24.21 -20.74 -10.43
CA THR A 27 -22.77 -20.91 -10.65
C THR A 27 -21.99 -19.63 -10.32
N GLY A 28 -22.52 -18.45 -10.71
CA GLY A 28 -21.96 -17.16 -10.34
C GLY A 28 -21.96 -16.92 -8.82
N PHE A 29 -23.07 -17.23 -8.16
CA PHE A 29 -23.19 -17.16 -6.71
C PHE A 29 -22.21 -18.11 -6.00
N ALA A 30 -22.18 -19.40 -6.38
CA ALA A 30 -21.30 -20.39 -5.77
C ALA A 30 -19.82 -20.02 -5.91
N MET A 31 -19.42 -19.47 -7.07
CA MET A 31 -18.06 -19.01 -7.29
C MET A 31 -17.70 -17.83 -6.37
N LEU A 32 -18.57 -16.82 -6.26
CA LEU A 32 -18.34 -15.68 -5.37
C LEU A 32 -18.35 -16.09 -3.90
N TRP A 33 -19.26 -16.98 -3.50
CA TRP A 33 -19.33 -17.53 -2.15
C TRP A 33 -18.06 -18.29 -1.78
N PHE A 34 -17.55 -19.13 -2.68
CA PHE A 34 -16.29 -19.84 -2.51
C PHE A 34 -15.13 -18.85 -2.33
N ILE A 35 -15.00 -17.84 -3.21
CA ILE A 35 -13.97 -16.80 -3.09
C ILE A 35 -14.10 -16.03 -1.77
N GLY A 36 -15.31 -15.72 -1.33
CA GLY A 36 -15.59 -15.12 -0.02
C GLY A 36 -15.14 -16.00 1.14
N GLY A 37 -15.32 -17.32 1.05
CA GLY A 37 -14.84 -18.31 2.02
C GLY A 37 -13.32 -18.36 2.15
N LEU A 38 -12.58 -18.01 1.10
CA LEU A 38 -11.11 -17.91 1.14
C LEU A 38 -10.60 -16.72 1.97
N ARG A 39 -11.48 -15.86 2.52
CA ARG A 39 -11.12 -14.74 3.41
C ARG A 39 -10.18 -15.15 4.54
N ARG A 40 -10.33 -16.35 5.10
CA ARG A 40 -9.48 -16.82 6.21
C ARG A 40 -8.02 -16.98 5.81
N TRP A 41 -7.74 -17.24 4.52
CA TRP A 41 -6.38 -17.37 4.01
C TRP A 41 -5.71 -16.04 3.70
N ARG A 42 -6.46 -14.92 3.74
CA ARG A 42 -5.94 -13.58 3.44
C ARG A 42 -4.68 -13.24 4.23
N ARG A 43 -4.61 -13.63 5.51
CA ARG A 43 -3.43 -13.41 6.38
C ARG A 43 -2.21 -14.25 6.03
N ARG A 44 -2.38 -15.34 5.26
CA ARG A 44 -1.29 -16.21 4.79
C ARG A 44 -0.79 -15.83 3.41
N LEU A 45 -1.43 -14.87 2.74
CA LEU A 45 -1.02 -14.44 1.42
C LEU A 45 0.25 -13.59 1.48
N LEU A 46 1.08 -13.71 0.46
CA LEU A 46 2.29 -12.89 0.28
C LEU A 46 1.96 -11.40 0.33
N ARG A 47 0.82 -11.00 -0.23
CA ARG A 47 0.32 -9.63 -0.18
C ARG A 47 0.21 -9.10 1.26
N HIS A 48 -0.31 -9.89 2.18
CA HIS A 48 -0.42 -9.48 3.58
C HIS A 48 0.95 -9.27 4.19
N LYS A 49 1.91 -10.17 3.93
CA LYS A 49 3.29 -10.02 4.41
C LYS A 49 3.93 -8.72 3.91
N VAL A 50 3.80 -8.42 2.62
CA VAL A 50 4.35 -7.18 2.02
C VAL A 50 3.68 -5.93 2.59
N GLU A 51 2.35 -5.94 2.74
CA GLU A 51 1.60 -4.82 3.33
C GLU A 51 2.00 -4.60 4.81
N THR A 52 2.17 -5.66 5.59
CA THR A 52 2.62 -5.59 6.98
C THR A 52 4.05 -5.08 7.08
N GLU A 53 4.98 -5.60 6.28
CA GLU A 53 6.37 -5.13 6.28
C GLU A 53 6.46 -3.63 5.93
N HIS A 54 5.67 -3.18 4.97
CA HIS A 54 5.57 -1.76 4.63
C HIS A 54 5.02 -0.93 5.79
N LEU A 55 4.00 -1.41 6.50
CA LEU A 55 3.45 -0.73 7.68
C LEU A 55 4.49 -0.61 8.79
N GLU A 56 5.20 -1.70 9.10
CA GLU A 56 6.25 -1.73 10.12
C GLU A 56 7.39 -0.76 9.78
N ARG A 57 7.85 -0.73 8.53
CA ARG A 57 8.89 0.21 8.09
C ARG A 57 8.45 1.67 8.27
N TRP A 58 7.22 1.99 7.87
CA TRP A 58 6.68 3.33 8.02
C TRP A 58 6.51 3.74 9.50
N TYR A 59 5.99 2.84 10.34
CA TYR A 59 5.89 3.07 11.79
C TYR A 59 7.26 3.26 12.44
N GLY A 60 8.23 2.42 12.09
CA GLY A 60 9.61 2.51 12.59
C GLY A 60 10.25 3.85 12.22
N LEU A 61 10.03 4.34 11.00
CA LEU A 61 10.51 5.66 10.57
C LEU A 61 9.89 6.79 11.40
N ALA A 62 8.57 6.77 11.62
CA ALA A 62 7.91 7.80 12.42
C ALA A 62 8.42 7.79 13.88
N LEU A 63 8.46 6.61 14.50
CA LEU A 63 8.93 6.46 15.89
C LEU A 63 10.41 6.84 16.07
N GLY A 64 11.25 6.59 15.06
CA GLY A 64 12.66 6.98 15.07
C GLY A 64 12.86 8.50 15.14
N HIS A 65 11.98 9.27 14.49
CA HIS A 65 12.05 10.73 14.49
C HIS A 65 11.29 11.36 15.67
N ALA A 66 10.35 10.64 16.29
CA ALA A 66 9.46 11.19 17.32
C ALA A 66 10.18 11.78 18.55
N ARG A 67 11.39 11.30 18.87
CA ARG A 67 12.19 11.84 19.99
C ARG A 67 12.91 13.14 19.65
N GLN A 68 13.25 13.37 18.38
CA GLN A 68 14.02 14.52 17.92
C GLN A 68 13.09 15.61 17.41
N ASP A 69 12.11 15.23 16.59
CA ASP A 69 11.10 16.11 16.02
C ASP A 69 9.74 15.37 15.98
N TYR A 70 8.91 15.70 16.96
CA TYR A 70 7.56 15.15 17.09
C TYR A 70 6.62 15.61 15.97
N ALA A 71 6.80 16.85 15.48
CA ALA A 71 5.99 17.39 14.40
C ALA A 71 6.29 16.65 13.09
N LEU A 72 7.57 16.43 12.79
CA LEU A 72 8.00 15.63 11.64
C LEU A 72 7.47 14.20 11.72
N ALA A 73 7.59 13.54 12.88
CA ALA A 73 7.06 12.19 13.08
C ALA A 73 5.54 12.11 12.83
N THR A 74 4.79 13.10 13.28
CA THR A 74 3.34 13.21 13.04
C THR A 74 3.05 13.37 11.54
N GLU A 75 3.82 14.20 10.84
CA GLU A 75 3.65 14.41 9.41
C GLU A 75 4.01 13.17 8.58
N ILE A 76 5.03 12.39 8.99
CA ILE A 76 5.34 11.07 8.41
C ILE A 76 4.13 10.15 8.54
N LEU A 77 3.46 10.14 9.70
CA LEU A 77 2.24 9.34 9.88
C LEU A 77 1.11 9.83 8.95
N ASN A 78 0.95 11.14 8.85
CA ASN A 78 -0.07 11.73 7.98
C ASN A 78 0.12 11.43 6.49
N CYS A 79 1.35 11.12 6.03
CA CYS A 79 1.59 10.68 4.65
C CYS A 79 0.85 9.38 4.27
N ARG A 80 0.39 8.57 5.24
CA ARG A 80 -0.43 7.37 4.96
C ARG A 80 -1.72 7.69 4.22
N ARG A 81 -2.23 8.92 4.32
CA ARG A 81 -3.41 9.42 3.59
C ARG A 81 -3.25 9.39 2.06
N LEU A 82 -2.01 9.36 1.56
CA LEU A 82 -1.71 9.21 0.14
C LEU A 82 -2.12 7.84 -0.40
N ILE A 83 -2.05 6.81 0.43
CA ILE A 83 -2.32 5.43 0.02
C ILE A 83 -3.83 5.21 -0.02
N LYS A 84 -4.40 5.15 -1.23
CA LYS A 84 -5.84 4.94 -1.49
C LYS A 84 -6.08 3.77 -2.43
N GLY A 85 -7.29 3.20 -2.31
CA GLY A 85 -7.84 2.26 -3.27
C GLY A 85 -7.30 0.83 -3.15
N TYR A 86 -7.67 0.02 -4.14
CA TYR A 86 -7.27 -1.37 -4.31
C TYR A 86 -6.46 -1.54 -5.61
N SER A 87 -5.80 -2.69 -5.76
CA SER A 87 -5.06 -3.10 -6.98
C SER A 87 -4.15 -2.00 -7.58
N ASP A 88 -4.29 -1.64 -8.85
CA ASP A 88 -3.41 -0.68 -9.53
C ASP A 88 -3.47 0.73 -8.94
N THR A 89 -4.64 1.15 -8.42
CA THR A 89 -4.75 2.43 -7.71
C THR A 89 -3.88 2.42 -6.46
N HIS A 90 -3.83 1.29 -5.76
CA HIS A 90 -2.96 1.12 -4.61
C HIS A 90 -1.47 1.18 -4.99
N ALA A 91 -1.07 0.53 -6.09
CA ALA A 91 0.32 0.56 -6.56
C ALA A 91 0.78 1.98 -6.91
N ARG A 92 -0.03 2.75 -7.66
CA ARG A 92 0.26 4.16 -7.98
C ARG A 92 0.33 5.02 -6.74
N ALA A 93 -0.60 4.84 -5.81
CA ALA A 93 -0.64 5.57 -4.56
C ALA A 93 0.57 5.26 -3.66
N GLN A 94 1.03 4.01 -3.67
CA GLN A 94 2.25 3.59 -2.98
C GLN A 94 3.49 4.25 -3.59
N SER A 95 3.61 4.31 -4.92
CA SER A 95 4.73 5.04 -5.55
C SER A 95 4.76 6.52 -5.20
N LYS A 96 3.59 7.19 -5.11
CA LYS A 96 3.51 8.59 -4.65
C LYS A 96 3.99 8.72 -3.20
N PHE A 97 3.59 7.79 -2.33
CA PHE A 97 4.01 7.76 -0.93
C PHE A 97 5.53 7.58 -0.81
N ASP A 98 6.09 6.60 -1.53
CA ASP A 98 7.54 6.34 -1.53
C ASP A 98 8.32 7.56 -2.03
N CYS A 99 7.82 8.25 -3.06
CA CYS A 99 8.40 9.49 -3.58
C CYS A 99 8.43 10.59 -2.50
N VAL A 100 7.32 10.83 -1.79
CA VAL A 100 7.27 11.83 -0.71
C VAL A 100 8.22 11.47 0.43
N LEU A 101 8.25 10.21 0.85
CA LEU A 101 9.15 9.77 1.93
C LEU A 101 10.62 9.78 1.53
N SER A 102 10.94 9.65 0.23
CA SER A 102 12.34 9.73 -0.24
C SER A 102 13.01 11.07 0.05
N ALA A 103 12.22 12.13 0.30
CA ALA A 103 12.72 13.45 0.70
C ALA A 103 13.10 13.54 2.19
N LEU A 104 12.69 12.59 3.04
CA LEU A 104 12.95 12.63 4.49
C LEU A 104 14.43 12.79 4.86
N PRO A 105 15.39 12.05 4.24
CA PRO A 105 16.80 12.19 4.59
C PRO A 105 17.35 13.59 4.34
N MET A 106 16.75 14.36 3.42
CA MET A 106 17.13 15.74 3.12
C MET A 106 16.46 16.75 4.05
N LEU A 107 15.38 16.37 4.73
CA LEU A 107 14.58 17.26 5.58
C LEU A 107 14.90 17.10 7.07
N LYS A 108 15.31 15.90 7.52
CA LYS A 108 15.42 15.53 8.94
C LYS A 108 16.25 16.47 9.84
N ASP A 109 17.24 17.18 9.29
CA ASP A 109 18.15 18.06 10.05
C ASP A 109 17.75 19.54 9.95
N ARG A 110 16.59 19.84 9.37
CA ARG A 110 16.06 21.20 9.20
C ARG A 110 14.98 21.50 10.23
N ASP A 111 14.95 22.73 10.72
CA ASP A 111 13.90 23.17 11.66
C ASP A 111 12.50 23.24 10.99
N ASP A 112 12.43 23.36 9.66
CA ASP A 112 11.19 23.43 8.87
C ASP A 112 10.80 22.09 8.21
N ALA A 113 11.38 20.97 8.66
CA ALA A 113 11.20 19.65 8.07
C ALA A 113 9.73 19.22 7.97
N ALA A 114 8.97 19.39 9.06
CA ALA A 114 7.56 19.02 9.15
C ALA A 114 6.70 19.80 8.13
N ASP A 115 6.95 21.10 7.99
CA ASP A 115 6.21 21.96 7.06
C ASP A 115 6.50 21.62 5.60
N TRP A 116 7.75 21.28 5.26
CA TRP A 116 8.09 20.80 3.92
C TRP A 116 7.45 19.46 3.60
N LEU A 117 7.48 18.52 4.55
CA LEU A 117 6.85 17.22 4.36
C LEU A 117 5.32 17.36 4.19
N ARG A 118 4.70 18.26 4.96
CA ARG A 118 3.30 18.63 4.79
C ARG A 118 3.00 19.14 3.38
N ARG A 119 3.81 20.08 2.87
CA ARG A 119 3.64 20.64 1.52
C ARG A 119 3.78 19.59 0.44
N LEU A 120 4.77 18.69 0.54
CA LEU A 120 4.94 17.57 -0.38
C LEU A 120 3.74 16.62 -0.37
N ARG A 121 3.22 16.30 0.82
CA ARG A 121 2.00 15.49 0.94
C ARG A 121 0.80 16.18 0.29
N GLU A 122 0.56 17.46 0.58
CA GLU A 122 -0.56 18.21 0.00
C GLU A 122 -0.46 18.31 -1.52
N ALA A 123 0.75 18.50 -2.06
CA ALA A 123 1.01 18.49 -3.49
C ALA A 123 0.73 17.12 -4.13
N ALA A 124 1.06 16.01 -3.45
CA ALA A 124 0.83 14.67 -3.95
C ALA A 124 -0.65 14.20 -3.86
N LEU A 125 -1.44 14.86 -2.99
CA LEU A 125 -2.89 14.66 -2.85
C LEU A 125 -3.72 15.37 -3.92
N LYS A 126 -3.22 16.49 -4.46
CA LYS A 126 -3.79 17.15 -5.64
C LYS A 126 -3.48 16.35 -6.91
#